data_AF-D6CHT5-F1
#
_entry.id   AF-D6CHT5-F1
#
_cell.length_a   1.000
_cell.length_b   1.000
_cell.length_c   1.000
_cell.angle_alpha   90.00
_cell.angle_beta   90.00
_cell.angle_gamma   90.00
#
_symmetry.space_group_name_H-M   'P 1'
#
loop_
_entity.id
_entity.type
_entity.pdbx_description
1 polymer ?
#
loop_
_entity_poly.entity_id
_entity_poly.type
_entity_poly.pdbx_seq_one_letter_code
_entity_poly.pdbx_strand_id
1 'polypeptide(L)'
;MQELDNPFEGKSNEDSLTMTYRYGYYDLDGKPTLQEYILLEAKAHQTIVAPMDGVVSLDGDDVILTNGKGENESRLTLYSIHNGRAIEGTRVLTGDVIGETPDDTGLKVSYQKYKNKKEKLVYVNPQFYFPKVIQLQTTILPAIGQFGGDEFERAKHIYEFLKSQGASPQAIAAILGNWSVESSINPKRAEGDYLSPPVGATDSSWDDESWLAIGGPAIYSGAYPNILHRGLGLGQWTDTADGSTRHTALLNYARTQNKKWYDLDLQLDFMLHGDSPYYQSWLKDFFKNTGSAANLAQLFLTYWEGNSGDKLLERQTRATEWYYQIEKGFSQTNGGQAKSDPQSLEGVRGDLYDHSVPGGGDGMAYAYGQCTWGVAARMNQLGLKLKGRNGEKISIINTMGNGQDWVATASSLGGETGSTPRAGAIVSFVGGTHGTPAIYGHVAFVKKVYDDGSFLVSETNYGGNPNYTFRKISQADSAISFAYTTK
;
A
#
# COMPACT_ATOMS: atom_id res chain seq x y z
N MET A 1 -4.72 -16.72 -17.40
CA MET A 1 -4.31 -17.64 -16.32
C MET A 1 -5.41 -17.64 -15.26
N GLN A 2 -6.64 -18.02 -15.60
CA GLN A 2 -7.71 -18.24 -14.63
C GLN A 2 -7.95 -19.74 -14.62
N GLU A 3 -7.63 -20.38 -13.50
CA GLU A 3 -7.64 -21.85 -13.37
C GLU A 3 -8.40 -22.32 -12.12
N LEU A 4 -8.66 -21.41 -11.17
CA LEU A 4 -9.38 -21.67 -9.93
C LEU A 4 -10.65 -20.81 -9.88
N ASP A 5 -11.76 -21.39 -9.47
CA ASP A 5 -13.04 -20.73 -9.25
C ASP A 5 -13.18 -20.23 -7.81
N ASN A 6 -14.20 -19.41 -7.56
CA ASN A 6 -14.50 -18.90 -6.22
C ASN A 6 -14.73 -20.05 -5.21
N PRO A 7 -13.96 -20.14 -4.10
CA PRO A 7 -14.09 -21.21 -3.12
C PRO A 7 -15.33 -21.11 -2.24
N PHE A 8 -16.16 -20.06 -2.34
CA PHE A 8 -17.29 -19.85 -1.44
C PHE A 8 -18.62 -20.19 -2.11
N GLU A 9 -19.46 -20.97 -1.42
CA GLU A 9 -20.78 -21.34 -1.92
C GLU A 9 -21.64 -20.10 -2.21
N GLY A 10 -22.36 -20.12 -3.33
CA GLY A 10 -23.23 -19.02 -3.76
C GLY A 10 -22.50 -17.78 -4.29
N LYS A 11 -21.17 -17.84 -4.43
CA LYS A 11 -20.36 -16.81 -5.09
C LYS A 11 -19.98 -17.22 -6.50
N SER A 12 -19.93 -16.24 -7.38
CA SER A 12 -19.51 -16.38 -8.77
C SER A 12 -18.06 -15.89 -8.96
N ASN A 13 -17.52 -16.12 -10.15
CA ASN A 13 -16.22 -15.57 -10.54
C ASN A 13 -16.25 -14.04 -10.76
N GLU A 14 -17.42 -13.40 -10.77
CA GLU A 14 -17.54 -11.93 -10.79
C GLU A 14 -17.41 -11.31 -9.39
N ASP A 15 -17.70 -12.12 -8.36
CA ASP A 15 -17.56 -11.74 -6.97
C ASP A 15 -16.09 -11.68 -6.54
N SER A 16 -15.77 -10.70 -5.70
CA SER A 16 -14.40 -10.49 -5.25
C SER A 16 -14.07 -11.34 -4.02
N LEU A 17 -12.87 -11.91 -4.01
CA LEU A 17 -12.28 -12.59 -2.87
C LEU A 17 -11.42 -11.61 -2.09
N THR A 18 -11.83 -11.27 -0.88
CA THR A 18 -11.03 -10.42 -0.01
C THR A 18 -9.89 -11.24 0.60
N MET A 19 -8.66 -10.73 0.56
CA MET A 19 -7.46 -11.39 1.05
C MET A 19 -6.81 -10.58 2.18
N THR A 20 -6.61 -11.23 3.33
CA THR A 20 -6.05 -10.63 4.55
C THR A 20 -4.56 -10.93 4.72
N TYR A 21 -4.07 -12.03 4.15
CA TYR A 21 -2.65 -12.41 4.07
C TYR A 21 -2.31 -12.85 2.65
N ARG A 22 -1.19 -12.40 2.10
CA ARG A 22 -0.75 -12.73 0.74
C ARG A 22 0.38 -13.75 0.73
N TYR A 23 0.58 -14.35 -0.43
CA TYR A 23 1.78 -15.12 -0.74
C TYR A 23 2.98 -14.16 -0.89
N GLY A 24 4.10 -14.47 -0.26
CA GLY A 24 5.31 -13.66 -0.36
C GLY A 24 6.11 -13.57 0.93
N TYR A 25 7.16 -12.75 0.95
CA TYR A 25 8.01 -12.59 2.13
C TYR A 25 7.37 -11.67 3.17
N TYR A 26 7.41 -12.12 4.43
CA TYR A 26 7.03 -11.37 5.61
C TYR A 26 8.20 -11.30 6.58
N ASP A 27 8.29 -10.20 7.33
CA ASP A 27 9.18 -10.14 8.48
C ASP A 27 8.48 -10.80 9.68
N LEU A 28 8.95 -11.99 10.05
CA LEU A 28 8.49 -12.72 11.24
C LEU A 28 9.70 -12.89 12.15
N ASP A 29 9.59 -12.36 13.37
CA ASP A 29 10.66 -12.38 14.38
C ASP A 29 12.01 -11.82 13.88
N GLY A 30 11.98 -10.79 13.04
CA GLY A 30 13.18 -10.13 12.49
C GLY A 30 13.85 -10.91 11.35
N LYS A 31 13.14 -11.88 10.74
CA LYS A 31 13.65 -12.69 9.63
C LYS A 31 12.66 -12.69 8.45
N PRO A 32 13.16 -12.44 7.22
CA PRO A 32 12.34 -12.58 6.03
C PRO A 32 11.96 -14.05 5.82
N THR A 33 10.69 -14.34 6.01
CA THR A 33 10.10 -15.68 5.89
C THR A 33 9.15 -15.69 4.71
N LEU A 34 9.37 -16.59 3.75
CA LEU A 34 8.46 -16.79 2.62
C LEU A 34 7.20 -17.50 3.10
N GLN A 35 6.05 -16.83 2.94
CA GLN A 35 4.74 -17.44 3.09
C GLN A 35 4.26 -17.97 1.74
N GLU A 36 4.01 -19.27 1.68
CA GLU A 36 3.66 -19.99 0.46
C GLU A 36 2.14 -20.16 0.28
N TYR A 37 1.35 -19.31 0.96
CA TYR A 37 -0.12 -19.34 0.97
C TYR A 37 -0.73 -17.94 0.90
N ILE A 38 -2.01 -17.87 0.60
CA ILE A 38 -2.87 -16.69 0.83
C ILE A 38 -3.89 -17.01 1.92
N LEU A 39 -4.44 -15.99 2.57
CA LEU A 39 -5.55 -16.08 3.51
C LEU A 39 -6.71 -15.25 2.98
N LEU A 40 -7.81 -15.90 2.64
CA LEU A 40 -9.03 -15.27 2.20
C LEU A 40 -9.93 -14.99 3.41
N GLU A 41 -10.59 -13.83 3.42
CA GLU A 41 -11.60 -13.51 4.41
C GLU A 41 -12.76 -14.50 4.31
N ALA A 42 -13.09 -15.15 5.43
CA ALA A 42 -14.21 -16.05 5.54
C ALA A 42 -14.81 -15.94 6.95
N LYS A 43 -16.12 -16.14 7.06
CA LYS A 43 -16.82 -16.16 8.35
C LYS A 43 -16.71 -17.55 8.97
N ALA A 44 -17.01 -17.67 10.27
CA ALA A 44 -17.23 -18.97 10.90
C ALA A 44 -18.32 -19.76 10.17
N HIS A 45 -18.08 -21.05 9.95
CA HIS A 45 -19.00 -21.96 9.23
C HIS A 45 -19.34 -21.52 7.81
N GLN A 46 -18.43 -20.82 7.13
CA GLN A 46 -18.60 -20.46 5.73
C GLN A 46 -18.43 -21.72 4.87
N THR A 47 -19.47 -22.10 4.12
CA THR A 47 -19.41 -23.23 3.18
C THR A 47 -18.36 -23.00 2.10
N ILE A 48 -17.46 -23.98 1.96
CA ILE A 48 -16.39 -24.01 0.98
C ILE A 48 -16.74 -25.03 -0.12
N VAL A 49 -16.57 -24.61 -1.37
CA VAL A 49 -16.71 -25.44 -2.58
C VAL A 49 -15.36 -25.62 -3.26
N ALA A 50 -15.20 -26.72 -4.02
CA ALA A 50 -13.97 -27.04 -4.73
C ALA A 50 -13.64 -25.98 -5.80
N PRO A 51 -12.49 -25.28 -5.72
CA PRO A 51 -12.10 -24.29 -6.73
C PRO A 51 -11.64 -24.89 -8.06
N MET A 52 -11.36 -26.19 -8.08
CA MET A 52 -10.91 -26.91 -9.25
C MET A 52 -11.36 -28.37 -9.15
N ASP A 53 -11.56 -29.00 -10.30
CA ASP A 53 -11.57 -30.46 -10.42
C ASP A 53 -10.33 -31.06 -9.75
N GLY A 54 -10.51 -32.17 -9.03
CA GLY A 54 -9.37 -32.87 -8.43
C GLY A 54 -9.75 -34.16 -7.73
N VAL A 55 -8.73 -34.97 -7.45
CA VAL A 55 -8.83 -36.09 -6.50
C VAL A 55 -8.47 -35.57 -5.12
N VAL A 56 -9.32 -35.88 -4.15
CA VAL A 56 -9.19 -35.46 -2.74
C VAL A 56 -8.15 -36.33 -2.04
N SER A 57 -7.25 -35.68 -1.30
CA SER A 57 -6.41 -36.27 -0.26
C SER A 57 -6.60 -35.45 1.02
N LEU A 58 -6.54 -36.10 2.19
CA LEU A 58 -6.70 -35.43 3.48
C LEU A 58 -5.38 -35.45 4.25
N ASP A 59 -5.04 -34.35 4.92
CA ASP A 59 -3.92 -34.26 5.86
C ASP A 59 -4.40 -33.56 7.14
N GLY A 60 -4.79 -34.35 8.14
CA GLY A 60 -5.56 -33.83 9.27
C GLY A 60 -6.87 -33.20 8.81
N ASP A 61 -7.08 -31.93 9.13
CA ASP A 61 -8.24 -31.14 8.70
C ASP A 61 -8.01 -30.43 7.35
N ASP A 62 -6.84 -30.57 6.73
CA ASP A 62 -6.54 -29.95 5.44
C ASP A 62 -7.08 -30.80 4.29
N VAL A 63 -7.70 -30.15 3.31
CA VAL A 63 -8.20 -30.76 2.07
C VAL A 63 -7.26 -30.43 0.93
N ILE A 64 -6.72 -31.46 0.29
CA ILE A 64 -5.79 -31.34 -0.83
C ILE A 64 -6.49 -31.85 -2.10
N LEU A 65 -6.61 -30.98 -3.11
CA LEU A 65 -7.12 -31.31 -4.43
C LEU A 65 -5.95 -31.46 -5.40
N THR A 66 -5.80 -32.64 -5.99
CA THR A 66 -4.77 -32.89 -7.03
C THR A 66 -5.42 -33.10 -8.39
N ASN A 67 -4.95 -32.39 -9.40
CA ASN A 67 -5.39 -32.55 -10.79
C ASN A 67 -4.19 -32.76 -11.72
N GLY A 68 -4.41 -33.46 -12.83
CA GLY A 68 -3.36 -33.84 -13.77
C GLY A 68 -2.39 -34.89 -13.23
N LYS A 69 -1.36 -35.19 -14.02
CA LYS A 69 -0.26 -36.10 -13.68
C LYS A 69 1.02 -35.63 -14.37
N GLY A 70 2.17 -35.89 -13.75
CA GLY A 70 3.47 -35.60 -14.36
C GLY A 70 3.66 -34.10 -14.59
N GLU A 71 3.92 -33.69 -15.82
CA GLU A 71 4.23 -32.29 -16.15
C GLU A 71 3.01 -31.35 -16.08
N ASN A 72 1.80 -31.90 -15.99
CA ASN A 72 0.55 -31.16 -15.86
C ASN A 72 -0.05 -31.25 -14.46
N GLU A 73 0.69 -31.76 -13.47
CA GLU A 73 0.20 -31.90 -12.10
C GLU A 73 0.08 -30.54 -11.41
N SER A 74 -1.08 -30.30 -10.80
CA SER A 74 -1.32 -29.18 -9.90
C SER A 74 -1.98 -29.65 -8.61
N ARG A 75 -1.66 -28.96 -7.51
CA ARG A 75 -2.14 -29.30 -6.17
C ARG A 75 -2.59 -28.05 -5.44
N LEU A 76 -3.85 -28.02 -5.04
CA LEU A 76 -4.44 -26.96 -4.22
C LEU A 76 -4.68 -27.50 -2.81
N THR A 77 -4.16 -26.80 -1.80
CA THR A 77 -4.40 -27.14 -0.39
C THR A 77 -5.28 -26.07 0.24
N LEU A 78 -6.37 -26.52 0.85
CA LEU A 78 -7.32 -25.71 1.59
C LEU A 78 -7.21 -26.14 3.05
N TYR A 79 -6.74 -25.22 3.89
CA TYR A 79 -6.34 -25.57 5.25
C TYR A 79 -7.51 -25.47 6.22
N SER A 80 -7.50 -26.36 7.23
CA SER A 80 -8.43 -26.34 8.36
C SER A 80 -9.90 -26.35 7.91
N ILE A 81 -10.30 -27.35 7.14
CA ILE A 81 -11.68 -27.51 6.67
C ILE A 81 -12.44 -28.44 7.62
N HIS A 82 -13.41 -27.88 8.34
CA HIS A 82 -14.25 -28.60 9.29
C HIS A 82 -15.56 -29.06 8.67
N ASN A 83 -16.22 -30.01 9.35
CA ASN A 83 -17.50 -30.60 8.92
C ASN A 83 -17.47 -31.11 7.47
N GLY A 84 -16.28 -31.52 7.00
CA GLY A 84 -15.97 -31.82 5.62
C GLY A 84 -16.84 -32.96 5.06
N ARG A 85 -17.31 -32.77 3.82
CA ARG A 85 -18.00 -33.80 3.03
C ARG A 85 -17.08 -34.46 2.00
N ALA A 86 -15.86 -33.94 1.84
CA ALA A 86 -14.87 -34.48 0.93
C ALA A 86 -14.32 -35.82 1.44
N ILE A 87 -14.41 -36.86 0.61
CA ILE A 87 -13.98 -38.22 0.97
C ILE A 87 -12.63 -38.49 0.32
N GLU A 88 -11.65 -38.95 1.11
CA GLU A 88 -10.32 -39.27 0.60
C GLU A 88 -10.37 -40.25 -0.60
N GLY A 89 -9.60 -39.96 -1.64
CA GLY A 89 -9.51 -40.74 -2.87
C GLY A 89 -10.65 -40.51 -3.87
N THR A 90 -11.68 -39.74 -3.51
CA THR A 90 -12.77 -39.41 -4.45
C THR A 90 -12.40 -38.26 -5.37
N ARG A 91 -13.00 -38.24 -6.56
CA ARG A 91 -12.92 -37.11 -7.48
C ARG A 91 -14.06 -36.13 -7.17
N VAL A 92 -13.71 -34.86 -7.01
CA VAL A 92 -14.65 -33.74 -6.94
C VAL A 92 -14.56 -32.90 -8.22
N LEU A 93 -15.67 -32.28 -8.59
CA LEU A 93 -15.76 -31.29 -9.65
C LEU A 93 -15.73 -29.89 -9.06
N THR A 94 -15.29 -28.91 -9.85
CA THR A 94 -15.39 -27.50 -9.47
C THR A 94 -16.83 -27.16 -9.03
N GLY A 95 -16.97 -26.51 -7.88
CA GLY A 95 -18.26 -26.16 -7.27
C GLY A 95 -18.85 -27.19 -6.32
N ASP A 96 -18.31 -28.41 -6.23
CA ASP A 96 -18.75 -29.40 -5.25
C ASP A 96 -18.42 -28.94 -3.82
N VAL A 97 -19.35 -29.11 -2.88
CA VAL A 97 -19.14 -28.76 -1.47
C VAL A 97 -18.09 -29.69 -0.85
N ILE A 98 -17.05 -29.10 -0.27
CA ILE A 98 -15.93 -29.83 0.34
C ILE A 98 -15.95 -29.76 1.87
N GLY A 99 -16.49 -28.68 2.45
CA GLY A 99 -16.63 -28.51 3.89
C GLY A 99 -16.91 -27.06 4.27
N GLU A 100 -16.55 -26.68 5.49
CA GLU A 100 -16.76 -25.34 6.04
C GLU A 100 -15.52 -24.84 6.78
N THR A 101 -15.37 -23.52 6.90
CA THR A 101 -14.38 -22.93 7.82
C THR A 101 -14.78 -23.18 9.28
N PRO A 102 -13.82 -23.40 10.19
CA PRO A 102 -14.08 -23.69 11.60
C PRO A 102 -14.51 -22.44 12.37
N ASP A 103 -13.96 -21.29 11.99
CA ASP A 103 -14.09 -20.01 12.67
C ASP A 103 -13.93 -18.85 11.67
N ASP A 104 -13.82 -17.62 12.19
CA ASP A 104 -13.66 -16.39 11.42
C ASP A 104 -12.19 -16.03 11.12
N THR A 105 -11.25 -16.95 11.30
CA THR A 105 -9.82 -16.71 10.99
C THR A 105 -9.53 -16.68 9.48
N GLY A 106 -10.49 -17.10 8.66
CA GLY A 106 -10.42 -17.08 7.21
C GLY A 106 -10.06 -18.42 6.59
N LEU A 107 -10.04 -18.45 5.25
CA LEU A 107 -9.66 -19.64 4.47
C LEU A 107 -8.22 -19.49 3.99
N LYS A 108 -7.30 -20.27 4.56
CA LYS A 108 -5.92 -20.34 4.09
C LYS A 108 -5.84 -21.27 2.88
N VAL A 109 -5.08 -20.85 1.85
CA VAL A 109 -4.96 -21.55 0.56
C VAL A 109 -3.52 -21.55 0.06
N SER A 110 -2.98 -22.71 -0.32
CA SER A 110 -1.71 -22.82 -1.04
C SER A 110 -1.91 -23.55 -2.37
N TYR A 111 -1.09 -23.22 -3.37
CA TYR A 111 -1.18 -23.81 -4.70
C TYR A 111 0.20 -24.19 -5.20
N GLN A 112 0.32 -25.40 -5.76
CA GLN A 112 1.55 -25.93 -6.30
C GLN A 112 1.36 -26.37 -7.74
N LYS A 113 2.38 -26.15 -8.58
CA LYS A 113 2.41 -26.58 -9.98
C LYS A 113 3.72 -27.25 -10.33
N TYR A 114 3.70 -28.05 -11.39
CA TYR A 114 4.90 -28.70 -11.89
C TYR A 114 5.98 -27.69 -12.30
N LYS A 115 7.23 -27.95 -11.89
CA LYS A 115 8.39 -27.12 -12.26
C LYS A 115 9.32 -27.81 -13.24
N ASN A 116 9.89 -28.98 -12.87
CA ASN A 116 10.74 -29.77 -13.77
C ASN A 116 11.00 -31.19 -13.22
N LYS A 117 11.78 -31.99 -13.95
CA LYS A 117 12.12 -33.38 -13.61
C LYS A 117 12.91 -33.55 -12.29
N LYS A 118 13.54 -32.49 -11.77
CA LYS A 118 14.30 -32.51 -10.49
C LYS A 118 13.45 -32.03 -9.31
N GLU A 119 12.66 -30.99 -9.51
CA GLU A 119 11.72 -30.42 -8.53
C GLU A 119 10.29 -30.61 -9.06
N LYS A 120 9.61 -31.67 -8.60
CA LYS A 120 8.34 -32.10 -9.20
C LYS A 120 7.23 -31.08 -9.04
N LEU A 121 7.06 -30.47 -7.87
CA LEU A 121 6.04 -29.44 -7.62
C LEU A 121 6.66 -28.28 -6.84
N VAL A 122 6.28 -27.05 -7.17
CA VAL A 122 6.66 -25.84 -6.41
C VAL A 122 5.45 -24.99 -6.10
N TYR A 123 5.52 -24.27 -4.99
CA TYR A 123 4.53 -23.30 -4.62
C TYR A 123 4.51 -22.11 -5.59
N VAL A 124 3.30 -21.72 -5.97
CA VAL A 124 3.00 -20.56 -6.79
C VAL A 124 2.00 -19.71 -6.05
N ASN A 125 1.96 -18.41 -6.34
CA ASN A 125 1.02 -17.50 -5.69
C ASN A 125 -0.43 -17.81 -6.13
N PRO A 126 -1.30 -18.34 -5.25
CA PRO A 126 -2.66 -18.75 -5.62
C PRO A 126 -3.51 -17.59 -6.17
N GLN A 127 -3.24 -16.35 -5.74
CA GLN A 127 -4.04 -15.18 -6.15
C GLN A 127 -4.08 -14.97 -7.67
N PHE A 128 -3.03 -15.40 -8.38
CA PHE A 128 -2.93 -15.24 -9.83
C PHE A 128 -3.85 -16.18 -10.61
N TYR A 129 -4.38 -17.20 -9.94
CA TYR A 129 -5.17 -18.26 -10.56
C TYR A 129 -6.66 -18.15 -10.23
N PHE A 130 -7.03 -17.36 -9.21
CA PHE A 130 -8.40 -16.99 -8.89
C PHE A 130 -8.90 -15.81 -9.75
N PRO A 131 -10.22 -15.70 -9.99
CA PRO A 131 -10.82 -14.66 -10.84
C PRO A 131 -10.56 -13.22 -10.40
N LYS A 132 -10.79 -12.91 -9.12
CA LYS A 132 -10.83 -11.53 -8.63
C LYS A 132 -10.50 -11.48 -7.14
N VAL A 133 -9.22 -11.27 -6.81
CA VAL A 133 -8.74 -11.15 -5.43
C VAL A 133 -8.48 -9.68 -5.08
N ILE A 134 -9.05 -9.20 -3.98
CA ILE A 134 -8.88 -7.83 -3.44
C ILE A 134 -8.11 -7.93 -2.12
N GLN A 135 -6.97 -7.25 -2.00
CA GLN A 135 -6.13 -7.30 -0.80
C GLN A 135 -6.45 -6.15 0.16
N LEU A 136 -6.64 -6.45 1.46
CA LEU A 136 -6.83 -5.43 2.51
C LEU A 136 -5.52 -4.92 3.14
N GLN A 137 -4.42 -5.66 3.00
CA GLN A 137 -3.16 -5.37 3.69
C GLN A 137 -2.12 -4.74 2.74
N THR A 138 -1.89 -3.43 2.80
CA THR A 138 -0.77 -2.78 2.08
C THR A 138 0.49 -2.91 2.93
N THR A 139 1.42 -3.79 2.54
CA THR A 139 2.78 -3.79 3.12
C THR A 139 3.61 -2.75 2.38
N ILE A 140 4.02 -1.71 3.09
CA ILE A 140 4.71 -0.54 2.55
C ILE A 140 6.11 -0.58 3.15
N LEU A 141 7.17 -0.67 2.32
CA LEU A 141 8.50 -0.36 2.83
C LEU A 141 8.60 1.16 3.01
N PRO A 142 9.13 1.64 4.15
CA PRO A 142 9.33 3.05 4.40
C PRO A 142 10.25 3.66 3.35
N ALA A 143 9.97 4.87 2.91
CA ALA A 143 11.01 5.75 2.39
C ALA A 143 11.98 6.07 3.53
N ILE A 144 12.88 5.14 3.85
CA ILE A 144 13.95 5.32 4.84
C ILE A 144 14.83 6.46 4.32
N GLY A 145 14.67 7.65 4.93
CA GLY A 145 15.42 8.86 4.61
C GLY A 145 14.58 10.10 4.28
N GLN A 146 13.24 10.04 4.28
CA GLN A 146 12.41 11.25 4.07
C GLN A 146 12.04 12.02 5.34
N PHE A 147 12.06 11.39 6.51
CA PHE A 147 11.78 12.10 7.76
C PHE A 147 13.05 12.78 8.27
N GLY A 148 13.22 14.04 7.91
CA GLY A 148 14.21 14.93 8.47
C GLY A 148 13.57 16.28 8.80
N GLY A 149 14.17 17.03 9.71
CA GLY A 149 13.65 18.32 10.15
C GLY A 149 12.49 18.23 11.14
N ASP A 150 11.74 19.32 11.27
CA ASP A 150 10.85 19.53 12.41
C ASP A 150 9.69 18.53 12.52
N GLU A 151 9.23 17.94 11.42
CA GLU A 151 8.18 16.90 11.45
C GLU A 151 8.63 15.65 12.21
N PHE A 152 9.89 15.22 12.01
CA PHE A 152 10.43 14.05 12.69
C PHE A 152 10.57 14.26 14.20
N GLU A 153 11.07 15.42 14.62
CA GLU A 153 11.22 15.76 16.03
C GLU A 153 9.86 15.85 16.73
N ARG A 154 8.85 16.43 16.06
CA ARG A 154 7.47 16.46 16.59
C ARG A 154 6.88 15.06 16.67
N ALA A 155 7.05 14.22 15.63
CA ALA A 155 6.56 12.85 15.65
C ALA A 155 7.17 12.02 16.77
N LYS A 156 8.47 12.19 17.03
CA LYS A 156 9.17 11.57 18.16
C LYS A 156 8.59 12.04 19.50
N HIS A 157 8.39 13.34 19.68
CA HIS A 157 7.74 13.88 20.88
C HIS A 157 6.35 13.26 21.08
N ILE A 158 5.51 13.28 20.03
CA ILE A 158 4.16 12.71 20.07
C ILE A 158 4.21 11.22 20.43
N TYR A 159 5.15 10.46 19.89
CA TYR A 159 5.34 9.06 20.25
C TYR A 159 5.64 8.88 21.73
N GLU A 160 6.59 9.63 22.28
CA GLU A 160 6.96 9.55 23.69
C GLU A 160 5.76 9.90 24.60
N PHE A 161 5.03 10.95 24.24
CA PHE A 161 3.81 11.36 24.96
C PHE A 161 2.73 10.29 24.89
N LEU A 162 2.29 9.86 23.70
CA LEU A 162 1.19 8.90 23.55
C LEU A 162 1.52 7.52 24.11
N LYS A 163 2.80 7.10 24.02
CA LYS A 163 3.26 5.87 24.67
C LYS A 163 3.13 5.95 26.18
N SER A 164 3.41 7.11 26.79
CA SER A 164 3.20 7.33 28.24
C SER A 164 1.73 7.22 28.66
N GLN A 165 0.80 7.46 27.71
CA GLN A 165 -0.64 7.31 27.91
C GLN A 165 -1.15 5.88 27.64
N GLY A 166 -0.25 4.92 27.36
CA GLY A 166 -0.60 3.52 27.15
C GLY A 166 -1.01 3.16 25.72
N ALA A 167 -0.77 4.03 24.73
CA ALA A 167 -1.03 3.73 23.33
C ALA A 167 -0.03 2.70 22.78
N SER A 168 -0.54 1.75 21.99
CA SER A 168 0.30 0.80 21.28
C SER A 168 1.16 1.49 20.21
N PRO A 169 2.36 0.96 19.89
CA PRO A 169 3.18 1.46 18.79
C PRO A 169 2.43 1.56 17.45
N GLN A 170 1.55 0.59 17.16
CA GLN A 170 0.74 0.53 15.94
C GLN A 170 -0.32 1.64 15.91
N ALA A 171 -1.01 1.90 17.04
CA ALA A 171 -2.00 2.96 17.14
C ALA A 171 -1.35 4.35 17.04
N ILE A 172 -0.19 4.55 17.68
CA ILE A 172 0.58 5.79 17.56
C ILE A 172 1.00 6.01 16.10
N ALA A 173 1.54 4.99 15.44
CA ALA A 173 1.94 5.07 14.05
C ALA A 173 0.77 5.43 13.12
N ALA A 174 -0.42 4.87 13.36
CA ALA A 174 -1.64 5.23 12.63
C ALA A 174 -2.05 6.69 12.79
N ILE A 175 -1.93 7.25 14.00
CA ILE A 175 -2.20 8.67 14.28
C ILE A 175 -1.20 9.56 13.53
N LEU A 176 0.10 9.26 13.69
CA LEU A 176 1.16 9.98 12.98
C LEU A 176 0.99 9.92 11.46
N GLY A 177 0.55 8.76 10.94
CA GLY A 177 0.28 8.58 9.51
C GLY A 177 -0.81 9.49 8.98
N ASN A 178 -1.88 9.67 9.75
CA ASN A 178 -2.94 10.61 9.42
C ASN A 178 -2.44 12.06 9.51
N TRP A 179 -1.80 12.43 10.61
CA TRP A 179 -1.37 13.81 10.84
C TRP A 179 -0.22 14.27 9.94
N SER A 180 0.62 13.37 9.42
CA SER A 180 1.58 13.70 8.35
C SER A 180 0.87 14.22 7.10
N VAL A 181 -0.24 13.60 6.71
CA VAL A 181 -1.03 14.00 5.54
C VAL A 181 -1.89 15.21 5.85
N GLU A 182 -2.47 15.25 7.05
CA GLU A 182 -3.41 16.28 7.49
C GLU A 182 -2.73 17.64 7.69
N SER A 183 -1.60 17.65 8.39
CA SER A 183 -0.97 18.87 8.88
C SER A 183 0.55 18.87 8.75
N SER A 184 1.15 17.84 8.17
CA SER A 184 2.61 17.59 8.27
C SER A 184 3.09 17.57 9.72
N ILE A 185 2.23 17.06 10.60
CA ILE A 185 2.39 17.00 12.05
C ILE A 185 2.70 18.41 12.61
N ASN A 186 2.13 19.46 12.03
CA ASN A 186 2.37 20.83 12.46
C ASN A 186 1.21 21.31 13.34
N PRO A 187 1.40 21.51 14.66
CA PRO A 187 0.34 21.97 15.54
C PRO A 187 -0.09 23.41 15.24
N LYS A 188 0.71 24.18 14.48
CA LYS A 188 0.38 25.55 14.06
C LYS A 188 -0.35 25.60 12.71
N ARG A 189 -0.70 24.46 12.12
CA ARG A 189 -1.47 24.41 10.86
C ARG A 189 -2.88 24.98 11.06
N ALA A 190 -3.35 25.77 10.11
CA ALA A 190 -4.76 26.13 10.01
C ALA A 190 -5.23 25.96 8.57
N GLU A 191 -6.43 25.44 8.37
CA GLU A 191 -6.97 25.17 7.03
C GLU A 191 -7.01 26.46 6.18
N GLY A 192 -6.44 26.41 4.97
CA GLY A 192 -6.34 27.56 4.07
C GLY A 192 -5.25 28.59 4.43
N ASP A 193 -4.40 28.35 5.43
CA ASP A 193 -3.32 29.27 5.84
C ASP A 193 -2.29 29.61 4.74
N TYR A 194 -2.11 28.72 3.76
CA TYR A 194 -1.19 28.83 2.63
C TYR A 194 -1.74 29.68 1.47
N LEU A 195 -3.01 30.08 1.53
CA LEU A 195 -3.63 30.93 0.52
C LEU A 195 -3.08 32.36 0.60
N SER A 196 -3.51 33.22 -0.33
CA SER A 196 -3.24 34.65 -0.21
C SER A 196 -4.12 35.28 0.89
N PRO A 197 -3.61 36.27 1.64
CA PRO A 197 -4.45 37.10 2.51
C PRO A 197 -5.64 37.70 1.73
N PRO A 198 -6.81 37.88 2.35
CA PRO A 198 -7.05 37.81 3.80
C PRO A 198 -7.38 36.42 4.35
N VAL A 199 -7.59 35.41 3.49
CA VAL A 199 -7.88 34.03 3.93
C VAL A 199 -6.62 33.34 4.43
N GLY A 200 -5.53 33.53 3.67
CA GLY A 200 -4.18 33.10 4.04
C GLY A 200 -3.64 33.82 5.27
N ALA A 201 -2.61 33.23 5.86
CA ALA A 201 -2.03 33.72 7.11
C ALA A 201 -1.08 34.92 6.90
N THR A 202 -1.05 35.79 7.89
CA THR A 202 0.00 36.79 8.14
C THR A 202 0.60 36.53 9.53
N ASP A 203 1.66 37.25 9.91
CA ASP A 203 2.35 37.03 11.18
C ASP A 203 1.44 37.10 12.42
N SER A 204 0.33 37.86 12.36
CA SER A 204 -0.63 38.02 13.46
C SER A 204 -1.82 37.04 13.42
N SER A 205 -1.99 36.26 12.34
CA SER A 205 -3.20 35.46 12.10
C SER A 205 -3.49 34.41 13.17
N TRP A 206 -2.46 33.76 13.72
CA TRP A 206 -2.63 32.66 14.67
C TRP A 206 -3.17 33.07 16.03
N ASP A 207 -3.20 34.37 16.33
CA ASP A 207 -3.74 34.93 17.57
C ASP A 207 -5.00 35.79 17.30
N ASP A 208 -5.47 35.85 16.05
CA ASP A 208 -6.67 36.58 15.66
C ASP A 208 -7.88 35.63 15.55
N GLU A 209 -8.79 35.72 16.51
CA GLU A 209 -10.00 34.89 16.56
C GLU A 209 -10.90 35.07 15.33
N SER A 210 -10.91 36.25 14.72
CA SER A 210 -11.73 36.50 13.53
C SER A 210 -11.14 35.80 12.30
N TRP A 211 -9.81 35.72 12.21
CA TRP A 211 -9.13 34.99 11.14
C TRP A 211 -9.29 33.46 11.33
N LEU A 212 -9.17 32.97 12.57
CA LEU A 212 -9.39 31.57 12.90
C LEU A 212 -10.85 31.16 12.61
N ALA A 213 -11.82 32.03 12.85
CA ALA A 213 -13.24 31.75 12.60
C ALA A 213 -13.68 31.83 11.12
N ILE A 214 -12.76 32.00 10.16
CA ILE A 214 -13.13 31.96 8.73
C ILE A 214 -13.60 30.54 8.37
N GLY A 215 -14.76 30.44 7.73
CA GLY A 215 -15.37 29.16 7.33
C GLY A 215 -15.09 28.75 5.88
N GLY A 216 -15.57 27.56 5.51
CA GLY A 216 -15.32 26.91 4.22
C GLY A 216 -15.66 27.76 2.99
N PRO A 217 -16.81 28.46 2.92
CA PRO A 217 -17.15 29.27 1.74
C PRO A 217 -16.13 30.35 1.39
N ALA A 218 -15.45 30.93 2.39
CA ALA A 218 -14.39 31.90 2.16
C ALA A 218 -13.08 31.22 1.72
N ILE A 219 -12.81 30.02 2.21
CA ILE A 219 -11.60 29.24 1.91
C ILE A 219 -11.65 28.62 0.51
N TYR A 220 -12.83 28.16 0.10
CA TYR A 220 -13.03 27.36 -1.11
C TYR A 220 -13.97 28.01 -2.13
N SER A 221 -13.92 29.34 -2.25
CA SER A 221 -14.64 30.09 -3.31
C SER A 221 -16.14 29.76 -3.39
N GLY A 222 -16.81 29.70 -2.24
CA GLY A 222 -18.24 29.41 -2.08
C GLY A 222 -18.59 27.93 -1.81
N ALA A 223 -17.61 27.02 -1.84
CA ALA A 223 -17.82 25.61 -1.53
C ALA A 223 -17.73 25.30 -0.02
N TYR A 224 -18.13 24.08 0.36
CA TYR A 224 -18.08 23.54 1.74
C TYR A 224 -18.76 24.41 2.81
N PRO A 225 -20.06 24.76 2.65
CA PRO A 225 -20.80 25.53 3.65
C PRO A 225 -20.96 24.81 5.00
N ASN A 226 -20.68 23.50 5.05
CA ASN A 226 -20.69 22.75 6.30
C ASN A 226 -19.54 23.16 7.24
N ILE A 227 -18.45 23.73 6.73
CA ILE A 227 -17.32 24.18 7.54
C ILE A 227 -17.64 25.57 8.07
N LEU A 228 -18.01 25.66 9.35
CA LEU A 228 -18.35 26.92 10.00
C LEU A 228 -17.09 27.69 10.42
N HIS A 229 -16.14 27.00 11.05
CA HIS A 229 -14.80 27.52 11.36
C HIS A 229 -13.75 26.52 10.89
N ARG A 230 -12.69 27.02 10.23
CA ARG A 230 -11.62 26.23 9.60
C ARG A 230 -10.98 25.21 10.55
N GLY A 231 -10.42 24.14 10.02
CA GLY A 231 -9.64 23.18 10.80
C GLY A 231 -8.39 23.80 11.44
N LEU A 232 -8.09 23.41 12.68
CA LEU A 232 -6.88 23.81 13.42
C LEU A 232 -6.01 22.62 13.83
N GLY A 233 -4.69 22.81 13.82
CA GLY A 233 -3.73 21.93 14.48
C GLY A 233 -3.53 20.57 13.83
N LEU A 234 -3.02 19.62 14.62
CA LEU A 234 -2.59 18.30 14.15
C LEU A 234 -3.66 17.54 13.36
N GLY A 235 -4.87 17.47 13.92
CA GLY A 235 -6.03 16.76 13.34
C GLY A 235 -7.09 17.69 12.75
N GLN A 236 -6.72 18.94 12.40
CA GLN A 236 -7.62 19.92 11.78
C GLN A 236 -9.00 19.99 12.46
N TRP A 237 -9.02 20.19 13.78
CA TRP A 237 -10.26 20.30 14.56
C TRP A 237 -11.14 21.42 14.01
N THR A 238 -12.31 21.02 13.51
CA THR A 238 -13.19 21.87 12.69
C THR A 238 -14.55 22.00 13.35
N ASP A 239 -15.15 23.20 13.28
CA ASP A 239 -16.57 23.38 13.63
C ASP A 239 -17.43 23.18 12.39
N THR A 240 -18.47 22.37 12.51
CA THR A 240 -19.32 21.99 11.37
C THR A 240 -20.80 22.23 11.65
N ALA A 241 -21.57 22.50 10.60
CA ALA A 241 -23.00 22.78 10.71
C ALA A 241 -23.82 21.55 11.15
N ASP A 242 -23.28 20.34 11.01
CA ASP A 242 -23.84 19.09 11.51
C ASP A 242 -23.52 18.80 12.99
N GLY A 243 -22.80 19.70 13.69
CA GLY A 243 -22.71 19.72 15.15
C GLY A 243 -21.33 19.54 15.76
N SER A 244 -20.25 19.40 14.96
CA SER A 244 -18.89 19.47 15.52
C SER A 244 -18.60 20.88 16.04
N THR A 245 -18.02 20.96 17.23
CA THR A 245 -17.57 22.21 17.86
C THR A 245 -16.10 22.14 18.29
N ARG A 246 -15.31 21.28 17.61
CA ARG A 246 -13.95 20.93 18.02
C ARG A 246 -12.94 22.07 17.83
N HIS A 247 -13.13 22.95 16.84
CA HIS A 247 -12.32 24.17 16.70
C HIS A 247 -12.51 25.06 17.93
N THR A 248 -13.78 25.37 18.24
CA THR A 248 -14.12 26.22 19.39
C THR A 248 -13.68 25.58 20.70
N ALA A 249 -13.84 24.27 20.85
CA ALA A 249 -13.42 23.51 22.02
C ALA A 249 -11.90 23.61 22.23
N LEU A 250 -11.09 23.48 21.18
CA LEU A 250 -9.63 23.61 21.27
C LEU A 250 -9.22 25.01 21.75
N LEU A 251 -9.79 26.07 21.18
CA LEU A 251 -9.48 27.45 21.59
C LEU A 251 -9.87 27.70 23.05
N ASN A 252 -11.04 27.24 23.47
CA ASN A 252 -11.47 27.35 24.86
C ASN A 252 -10.55 26.57 25.80
N TYR A 253 -10.17 25.36 25.43
CA TYR A 253 -9.23 24.54 26.20
C TYR A 253 -7.85 25.22 26.33
N ALA A 254 -7.36 25.84 25.24
CA ALA A 254 -6.13 26.60 25.26
C ALA A 254 -6.18 27.75 26.29
N ARG A 255 -7.30 28.48 26.35
CA ARG A 255 -7.52 29.56 27.32
C ARG A 255 -7.56 29.05 28.76
N THR A 256 -8.23 27.93 29.03
CA THR A 256 -8.29 27.38 30.40
C THR A 256 -6.94 26.88 30.88
N GLN A 257 -6.12 26.34 29.97
CA GLN A 257 -4.75 25.91 30.26
C GLN A 257 -3.72 27.06 30.22
N ASN A 258 -4.15 28.29 29.88
CA ASN A 258 -3.28 29.46 29.69
C ASN A 258 -2.11 29.19 28.73
N LYS A 259 -2.39 28.53 27.61
CA LYS A 259 -1.43 28.16 26.56
C LYS A 259 -1.91 28.63 25.19
N LYS A 260 -0.98 28.69 24.22
CA LYS A 260 -1.32 28.91 22.81
C LYS A 260 -2.00 27.66 22.26
N TRP A 261 -3.04 27.82 21.44
CA TRP A 261 -3.76 26.68 20.85
C TRP A 261 -2.87 25.81 19.96
N TYR A 262 -1.81 26.39 19.40
CA TYR A 262 -0.80 25.72 18.57
C TYR A 262 0.40 25.16 19.37
N ASP A 263 0.31 25.12 20.71
CA ASP A 263 1.24 24.36 21.55
C ASP A 263 1.04 22.86 21.33
N LEU A 264 2.13 22.12 21.09
CA LEU A 264 2.07 20.69 20.77
C LEU A 264 1.46 19.88 21.92
N ASP A 265 1.98 20.07 23.13
CA ASP A 265 1.53 19.34 24.32
C ASP A 265 0.08 19.66 24.66
N LEU A 266 -0.33 20.92 24.49
CA LEU A 266 -1.74 21.29 24.64
C LEU A 266 -2.65 20.52 23.69
N GLN A 267 -2.28 20.36 22.41
CA GLN A 267 -3.12 19.65 21.44
C GLN A 267 -3.22 18.16 21.75
N LEU A 268 -2.12 17.55 22.22
CA LEU A 268 -2.12 16.15 22.67
C LEU A 268 -2.92 15.95 23.97
N ASP A 269 -2.89 16.93 24.87
CA ASP A 269 -3.70 16.91 26.08
C ASP A 269 -5.20 17.14 25.75
N PHE A 270 -5.49 18.05 24.81
CA PHE A 270 -6.83 18.34 24.33
C PHE A 270 -7.50 17.09 23.75
N MET A 271 -6.86 16.32 22.87
CA MET A 271 -7.49 15.12 22.30
C MET A 271 -7.86 14.06 23.36
N LEU A 272 -7.20 14.06 24.52
CA LEU A 272 -7.41 13.11 25.61
C LEU A 272 -8.43 13.60 26.64
N HIS A 273 -8.49 14.91 26.87
CA HIS A 273 -9.18 15.50 28.03
C HIS A 273 -10.08 16.69 27.71
N GLY A 274 -9.82 17.41 26.62
CA GLY A 274 -10.57 18.60 26.22
C GLY A 274 -11.57 18.39 25.07
N ASP A 275 -11.39 17.35 24.26
CA ASP A 275 -12.25 17.04 23.10
C ASP A 275 -13.62 16.48 23.54
N SER A 276 -14.51 16.15 22.62
CA SER A 276 -15.82 15.59 22.97
C SER A 276 -15.68 14.24 23.71
N PRO A 277 -16.57 13.92 24.68
CA PRO A 277 -16.51 12.65 25.40
C PRO A 277 -16.52 11.42 24.49
N TYR A 278 -17.18 11.52 23.34
CA TYR A 278 -17.17 10.48 22.31
C TYR A 278 -15.75 10.23 21.79
N TYR A 279 -15.05 11.26 21.32
CA TYR A 279 -13.69 11.11 20.79
C TYR A 279 -12.70 10.68 21.87
N GLN A 280 -12.83 11.21 23.09
CA GLN A 280 -12.00 10.78 24.22
C GLN A 280 -12.16 9.28 24.52
N SER A 281 -13.41 8.78 24.57
CA SER A 281 -13.68 7.37 24.82
C SER A 281 -13.19 6.49 23.67
N TRP A 282 -13.46 6.89 22.43
CA TRP A 282 -13.04 6.16 21.24
C TRP A 282 -11.51 6.05 21.19
N LEU A 283 -10.80 7.14 21.50
CA LEU A 283 -9.34 7.17 21.48
C LEU A 283 -8.71 6.24 22.53
N LYS A 284 -9.30 6.16 23.74
CA LYS A 284 -8.87 5.23 24.79
C LYS A 284 -8.99 3.76 24.39
N ASP A 285 -10.01 3.41 23.60
CA ASP A 285 -10.14 2.06 23.06
C ASP A 285 -9.25 1.86 21.85
N PHE A 286 -9.11 2.87 20.99
CA PHE A 286 -8.21 2.86 19.85
C PHE A 286 -6.77 2.55 20.25
N PHE A 287 -6.28 3.17 21.34
CA PHE A 287 -4.93 3.00 21.88
C PHE A 287 -4.54 1.55 22.18
N LYS A 288 -5.52 0.68 22.45
CA LYS A 288 -5.28 -0.74 22.77
C LYS A 288 -5.10 -1.63 21.54
N ASN A 289 -5.36 -1.12 20.33
CA ASN A 289 -5.32 -1.94 19.12
C ASN A 289 -3.89 -2.30 18.70
N THR A 290 -3.67 -3.55 18.34
CA THR A 290 -2.36 -4.09 17.89
C THR A 290 -2.38 -4.60 16.44
N GLY A 291 -3.42 -4.26 15.68
CA GLY A 291 -3.52 -4.56 14.25
C GLY A 291 -2.48 -3.80 13.41
N SER A 292 -2.48 -4.00 12.09
CA SER A 292 -1.53 -3.30 11.22
C SER A 292 -1.71 -1.78 11.32
N ALA A 293 -0.60 -1.03 11.36
CA ALA A 293 -0.63 0.43 11.41
C ALA A 293 -1.43 1.03 10.24
N ALA A 294 -1.38 0.41 9.06
CA ALA A 294 -2.20 0.78 7.91
C ALA A 294 -3.73 0.62 8.16
N ASN A 295 -4.17 -0.52 8.71
CA ASN A 295 -5.61 -0.71 8.98
C ASN A 295 -6.07 0.23 10.10
N LEU A 296 -5.24 0.42 11.12
CA LEU A 296 -5.52 1.38 12.19
C LEU A 296 -5.56 2.82 11.68
N ALA A 297 -4.76 3.18 10.68
CA ALA A 297 -4.80 4.50 10.05
C ALA A 297 -6.13 4.75 9.35
N GLN A 298 -6.70 3.73 8.68
CA GLN A 298 -8.03 3.82 8.09
C GLN A 298 -9.13 3.98 9.15
N LEU A 299 -9.05 3.22 10.25
CA LEU A 299 -9.99 3.32 11.36
C LEU A 299 -9.93 4.71 11.99
N PHE A 300 -8.74 5.23 12.24
CA PHE A 300 -8.53 6.59 12.76
C PHE A 300 -9.07 7.65 11.81
N LEU A 301 -8.77 7.55 10.52
CA LEU A 301 -9.28 8.42 9.47
C LEU A 301 -10.83 8.43 9.44
N THR A 302 -11.44 7.25 9.52
CA THR A 302 -12.89 7.12 9.35
C THR A 302 -13.64 7.61 10.58
N TYR A 303 -13.18 7.25 11.79
CA TYR A 303 -13.96 7.42 13.01
C TYR A 303 -13.49 8.58 13.90
N TRP A 304 -12.24 9.02 13.78
CA TRP A 304 -11.71 10.14 14.56
C TRP A 304 -11.55 11.42 13.72
N GLU A 305 -10.97 11.33 12.52
CA GLU A 305 -10.89 12.48 11.58
C GLU A 305 -12.25 12.74 10.91
N GLY A 306 -13.09 11.69 10.76
CA GLY A 306 -14.43 11.81 10.17
C GLY A 306 -14.44 11.93 8.65
N ASN A 307 -13.37 11.52 7.97
CA ASN A 307 -13.23 11.63 6.51
C ASN A 307 -12.96 10.25 5.86
N SER A 308 -14.02 9.54 5.48
CA SER A 308 -13.87 8.20 4.87
C SER A 308 -13.37 8.28 3.42
N GLY A 309 -12.05 8.16 3.22
CA GLY A 309 -11.45 7.86 1.91
C GLY A 309 -10.47 8.90 1.36
N ASP A 310 -10.36 10.08 1.96
CA ASP A 310 -9.37 11.07 1.52
C ASP A 310 -7.93 10.60 1.73
N LYS A 311 -7.16 10.56 0.64
CA LYS A 311 -5.74 10.17 0.63
C LYS A 311 -5.45 8.91 1.46
N LEU A 312 -6.40 7.97 1.52
CA LEU A 312 -6.34 6.81 2.41
C LEU A 312 -5.04 6.03 2.23
N LEU A 313 -4.65 5.78 0.99
CA LEU A 313 -3.41 5.07 0.68
C LEU A 313 -2.18 5.82 1.20
N GLU A 314 -2.14 7.15 1.10
CA GLU A 314 -1.04 7.97 1.62
C GLU A 314 -0.96 7.89 3.14
N ARG A 315 -2.11 7.97 3.84
CA ARG A 315 -2.18 7.87 5.31
C ARG A 315 -1.77 6.48 5.79
N GLN A 316 -2.20 5.42 5.10
CA GLN A 316 -1.75 4.04 5.35
C GLN A 316 -0.25 3.86 5.11
N THR A 317 0.27 4.53 4.07
CA THR A 317 1.70 4.63 3.79
C THR A 317 2.42 5.24 4.96
N ARG A 318 2.13 6.50 5.29
CA ARG A 318 2.77 7.24 6.38
C ARG A 318 2.69 6.49 7.71
N ALA A 319 1.56 5.85 8.01
CA ALA A 319 1.42 5.04 9.22
C ALA A 319 2.40 3.86 9.26
N THR A 320 2.58 3.17 8.14
CA THR A 320 3.56 2.07 8.06
C THR A 320 4.99 2.60 8.17
N GLU A 321 5.29 3.75 7.58
CA GLU A 321 6.62 4.37 7.69
C GLU A 321 6.95 4.81 9.12
N TRP A 322 6.00 5.43 9.84
CA TRP A 322 6.16 5.82 11.23
C TRP A 322 6.28 4.61 12.16
N TYR A 323 5.54 3.54 11.89
CA TYR A 323 5.66 2.30 12.66
C TYR A 323 7.08 1.74 12.58
N TYR A 324 7.69 1.76 11.39
CA TYR A 324 9.09 1.38 11.23
C TYR A 324 10.04 2.29 12.02
N GLN A 325 9.85 3.62 11.99
CA GLN A 325 10.68 4.54 12.79
C GLN A 325 10.57 4.26 14.29
N ILE A 326 9.37 3.94 14.77
CA ILE A 326 9.11 3.56 16.15
C ILE A 326 9.83 2.25 16.51
N GLU A 327 9.76 1.22 15.65
CA GLU A 327 10.45 -0.06 15.87
C GLU A 327 11.98 0.09 15.88
N LYS A 328 12.51 1.05 15.13
CA LYS A 328 13.94 1.40 15.15
C LYS A 328 14.31 2.41 16.25
N GLY A 329 13.37 2.77 17.13
CA GLY A 329 13.63 3.69 18.24
C GLY A 329 14.01 5.09 17.78
N PHE A 330 13.46 5.56 16.65
CA PHE A 330 13.78 6.85 16.01
C PHE A 330 15.30 7.02 15.74
N SER A 331 16.03 5.92 15.51
CA SER A 331 17.44 6.00 15.13
C SER A 331 17.59 6.56 13.71
N GLN A 332 18.20 7.74 13.56
CA GLN A 332 18.72 8.16 12.27
C GLN A 332 19.86 7.21 11.89
N THR A 333 19.75 6.48 10.78
CA THR A 333 20.94 5.91 10.16
C THR A 333 21.83 7.09 9.75
N ASN A 334 23.12 7.05 10.11
CA ASN A 334 24.12 7.95 9.54
C ASN A 334 24.18 7.69 8.02
N GLY A 335 23.27 8.30 7.27
CA GLY A 335 23.41 8.51 5.84
C GLY A 335 24.66 9.37 5.67
N GLY A 336 25.71 8.78 5.08
CA GLY A 336 26.99 9.43 4.92
C GLY A 336 26.85 10.84 4.34
N GLN A 337 27.75 11.71 4.80
CA GLN A 337 27.97 13.07 4.31
C GLN A 337 28.02 13.12 2.78
N ALA A 338 26.87 13.32 2.14
CA ALA A 338 26.78 13.84 0.78
C ALA A 338 26.49 15.33 0.91
N LYS A 339 27.48 16.17 0.58
CA LYS A 339 27.31 17.62 0.53
C LYS A 339 26.13 17.94 -0.40
N SER A 340 25.10 18.55 0.17
CA SER A 340 23.95 19.10 -0.55
C SER A 340 24.39 20.23 -1.46
N ASP A 341 24.10 20.14 -2.76
CA ASP A 341 24.13 21.26 -3.70
C ASP A 341 22.71 21.84 -3.81
N PRO A 342 22.42 22.99 -3.16
CA PRO A 342 21.07 23.56 -3.08
C PRO A 342 20.50 23.96 -4.45
N GLN A 343 21.34 24.32 -5.43
CA GLN A 343 20.89 24.72 -6.77
C GLN A 343 20.42 23.52 -7.60
N SER A 344 21.00 22.34 -7.38
CA SER A 344 20.54 21.08 -7.99
C SER A 344 19.20 20.62 -7.41
N LEU A 345 18.87 20.99 -6.18
CA LEU A 345 17.60 20.66 -5.52
C LEU A 345 16.44 21.57 -5.95
N GLU A 346 16.70 22.85 -6.30
CA GLU A 346 15.66 23.76 -6.79
C GLU A 346 15.16 23.39 -8.19
N GLY A 347 16.07 23.01 -9.10
CA GLY A 347 15.70 22.54 -10.44
C GLY A 347 14.92 21.21 -10.44
N VAL A 348 15.12 20.39 -9.41
CA VAL A 348 14.46 19.09 -9.24
C VAL A 348 13.15 19.22 -8.42
N ARG A 349 13.04 20.23 -7.55
CA ARG A 349 11.81 20.54 -6.80
C ARG A 349 10.66 21.02 -7.69
N GLY A 350 10.96 21.79 -8.74
CA GLY A 350 9.93 22.23 -9.70
C GLY A 350 9.27 21.10 -10.47
N ASP A 351 10.05 20.07 -10.84
CA ASP A 351 9.58 18.96 -11.68
C ASP A 351 9.01 17.77 -10.89
N LEU A 352 9.31 17.67 -9.59
CA LEU A 352 8.91 16.53 -8.74
C LEU A 352 7.57 16.71 -8.01
N TYR A 353 7.13 17.94 -7.75
CA TYR A 353 6.02 18.17 -6.81
C TYR A 353 4.67 18.48 -7.46
N ASP A 354 4.61 18.83 -8.74
CA ASP A 354 3.33 19.30 -9.31
C ASP A 354 2.39 18.15 -9.72
N HIS A 355 2.89 16.93 -9.98
CA HIS A 355 2.07 15.83 -10.51
C HIS A 355 2.41 14.43 -9.99
N SER A 356 2.83 14.29 -8.73
CA SER A 356 2.95 12.96 -8.13
C SER A 356 1.55 12.40 -7.82
N VAL A 357 1.09 11.42 -8.59
CA VAL A 357 0.00 10.53 -8.17
C VAL A 357 0.63 9.41 -7.34
N PRO A 358 0.37 9.31 -6.02
CA PRO A 358 0.92 8.25 -5.20
C PRO A 358 0.21 6.93 -5.49
N GLY A 359 0.98 5.85 -5.55
CA GLY A 359 0.45 4.50 -5.54
C GLY A 359 0.47 3.85 -6.91
N GLY A 360 1.25 2.78 -7.03
CA GLY A 360 0.70 1.67 -7.78
C GLY A 360 1.70 0.66 -8.24
N GLY A 361 2.15 -0.22 -7.38
CA GLY A 361 2.27 -1.63 -7.78
C GLY A 361 1.13 -2.45 -7.18
N ASP A 362 0.60 -1.97 -6.06
CA ASP A 362 -0.19 -2.73 -5.11
C ASP A 362 -1.67 -2.86 -5.50
N GLY A 363 -2.18 -1.93 -6.33
CA GLY A 363 -3.53 -2.02 -6.92
C GLY A 363 -3.65 -2.98 -8.11
N MET A 364 -2.53 -3.63 -8.50
CA MET A 364 -2.42 -4.39 -9.74
C MET A 364 -2.04 -5.87 -9.52
N ALA A 365 -2.23 -6.40 -8.31
CA ALA A 365 -1.95 -7.79 -7.93
C ALA A 365 -0.48 -8.26 -8.04
N TYR A 366 0.50 -7.41 -8.33
CA TYR A 366 1.91 -7.82 -8.34
C TYR A 366 2.48 -7.91 -6.92
N ALA A 367 3.11 -9.04 -6.58
CA ALA A 367 3.65 -9.28 -5.24
C ALA A 367 4.84 -8.34 -4.96
N TYR A 368 4.81 -7.70 -3.79
CA TYR A 368 5.86 -6.78 -3.34
C TYR A 368 7.26 -7.36 -3.51
N GLY A 369 8.18 -6.52 -3.97
CA GLY A 369 9.57 -6.90 -4.19
C GLY A 369 9.81 -7.80 -5.38
N GLN A 370 8.77 -8.20 -6.14
CA GLN A 370 8.92 -8.82 -7.45
C GLN A 370 9.21 -7.78 -8.53
N CYS A 371 9.97 -8.16 -9.54
CA CYS A 371 10.31 -7.28 -10.67
C CYS A 371 9.09 -6.61 -11.32
N THR A 372 7.99 -7.36 -11.45
CA THR A 372 6.70 -6.90 -11.98
C THR A 372 6.04 -5.85 -11.08
N TRP A 373 6.14 -6.01 -9.76
CA TRP A 373 5.69 -5.02 -8.79
C TRP A 373 6.51 -3.73 -8.90
N GLY A 374 7.84 -3.82 -8.98
CA GLY A 374 8.69 -2.64 -9.09
C GLY A 374 8.41 -1.81 -10.34
N VAL A 375 8.13 -2.46 -11.47
CA VAL A 375 7.80 -1.75 -12.71
C VAL A 375 6.40 -1.14 -12.67
N ALA A 376 5.41 -1.87 -12.15
CA ALA A 376 4.07 -1.32 -11.94
C ALA A 376 4.14 -0.07 -11.05
N ALA A 377 4.78 -0.20 -9.88
CA ALA A 377 4.98 0.86 -8.90
C ALA A 377 5.60 2.10 -9.53
N ARG A 378 6.62 1.92 -10.35
CA ARG A 378 7.29 3.03 -11.03
C ARG A 378 6.43 3.70 -12.10
N MET A 379 5.66 2.92 -12.86
CA MET A 379 4.71 3.44 -13.85
C MET A 379 3.66 4.33 -13.19
N ASN A 380 3.02 3.83 -12.13
CA ASN A 380 1.96 4.58 -11.48
C ASN A 380 2.48 5.78 -10.68
N GLN A 381 3.63 5.65 -9.99
CA GLN A 381 4.31 6.77 -9.32
C GLN A 381 4.56 7.95 -10.26
N LEU A 382 4.83 7.67 -11.53
CA LEU A 382 5.15 8.69 -12.54
C LEU A 382 3.93 9.10 -13.39
N GLY A 383 2.74 8.56 -13.09
CA GLY A 383 1.53 8.77 -13.89
C GLY A 383 1.65 8.26 -15.33
N LEU A 384 2.51 7.28 -15.59
CA LEU A 384 2.79 6.78 -16.93
C LEU A 384 1.76 5.75 -17.38
N LYS A 385 1.47 5.79 -18.68
CA LYS A 385 0.65 4.84 -19.44
C LYS A 385 1.50 4.29 -20.58
N LEU A 386 1.15 3.10 -21.08
CA LEU A 386 1.71 2.60 -22.33
C LEU A 386 1.30 3.54 -23.46
N LYS A 387 2.25 3.90 -24.33
CA LYS A 387 1.98 4.68 -25.53
C LYS A 387 1.40 3.74 -26.58
N GLY A 388 0.14 3.92 -26.95
CA GLY A 388 -0.50 3.16 -28.02
C GLY A 388 0.09 3.49 -29.39
N ARG A 389 0.07 2.51 -30.30
CA ARG A 389 0.56 2.70 -31.70
C ARG A 389 -0.18 3.81 -32.45
N ASN A 390 -1.41 4.09 -32.03
CA ASN A 390 -2.27 5.13 -32.60
C ASN A 390 -2.29 6.42 -31.75
N GLY A 391 -1.40 6.54 -30.76
CA GLY A 391 -1.33 7.70 -29.85
C GLY A 391 -2.20 7.62 -28.61
N GLU A 392 -2.93 6.52 -28.40
CA GLU A 392 -3.74 6.30 -27.19
C GLU A 392 -2.88 6.11 -25.93
N LYS A 393 -3.47 6.39 -24.76
CA LYS A 393 -2.86 6.15 -23.46
C LYS A 393 -3.45 4.88 -22.85
N ILE A 394 -2.68 3.80 -22.84
CA ILE A 394 -3.16 2.48 -22.42
C ILE A 394 -2.66 2.19 -21.01
N SER A 395 -3.55 1.87 -20.07
CA SER A 395 -3.14 1.46 -18.73
C SER A 395 -2.50 0.08 -18.77
N ILE A 396 -1.45 -0.12 -17.96
CA ILE A 396 -1.01 -1.48 -17.62
C ILE A 396 -2.13 -2.21 -16.88
N ILE A 397 -2.18 -3.53 -16.99
CA ILE A 397 -3.19 -4.39 -16.35
C ILE A 397 -2.56 -5.25 -15.26
N ASN A 398 -3.39 -5.90 -14.44
CA ASN A 398 -2.93 -6.78 -13.35
C ASN A 398 -2.47 -8.18 -13.84
N THR A 399 -2.58 -8.44 -15.15
CA THR A 399 -2.27 -9.72 -15.81
C THR A 399 -1.20 -9.57 -16.89
N MET A 400 -0.20 -8.71 -16.69
CA MET A 400 0.93 -8.52 -17.62
C MET A 400 1.88 -9.73 -17.71
N GLY A 401 1.68 -10.76 -16.89
CA GLY A 401 2.49 -11.98 -16.89
C GLY A 401 3.80 -11.86 -16.08
N ASN A 402 4.74 -12.77 -16.35
CA ASN A 402 6.07 -12.76 -15.73
C ASN A 402 6.94 -11.64 -16.31
N GLY A 403 8.12 -11.40 -15.73
CA GLY A 403 8.98 -10.29 -16.15
C GLY A 403 9.30 -10.28 -17.66
N GLN A 404 9.53 -11.44 -18.26
CA GLN A 404 9.76 -11.54 -19.71
C GLN A 404 8.52 -11.25 -20.58
N ASP A 405 7.31 -11.36 -20.04
CA ASP A 405 6.06 -11.31 -20.80
C ASP A 405 5.54 -9.87 -20.99
N TRP A 406 5.96 -8.94 -20.12
CA TRP A 406 5.38 -7.60 -20.03
C TRP A 406 5.38 -6.81 -21.35
N VAL A 407 6.47 -6.86 -22.12
CA VAL A 407 6.52 -6.16 -23.41
C VAL A 407 5.64 -6.83 -24.46
N ALA A 408 5.52 -8.17 -24.44
CA ALA A 408 4.61 -8.90 -25.31
C ALA A 408 3.15 -8.57 -24.97
N THR A 409 2.79 -8.52 -23.68
CA THR A 409 1.44 -8.12 -23.25
C THR A 409 1.15 -6.66 -23.59
N ALA A 410 2.12 -5.75 -23.41
CA ALA A 410 1.98 -4.36 -23.84
C ALA A 410 1.70 -4.26 -25.35
N SER A 411 2.39 -5.05 -26.17
CA SER A 411 2.14 -5.16 -27.61
C SER A 411 0.71 -5.67 -27.91
N SER A 412 0.23 -6.70 -27.19
CA SER A 412 -1.14 -7.22 -27.38
C SER A 412 -2.24 -6.24 -26.98
N LEU A 413 -1.94 -5.33 -26.03
CA LEU A 413 -2.85 -4.25 -25.64
C LEU A 413 -2.84 -3.07 -26.63
N GLY A 414 -2.03 -3.12 -27.70
CA GLY A 414 -1.90 -2.06 -28.69
C GLY A 414 -0.77 -1.06 -28.43
N GLY A 415 0.11 -1.34 -27.46
CA GLY A 415 1.27 -0.53 -27.13
C GLY A 415 2.34 -0.50 -28.22
N GLU A 416 3.06 0.62 -28.31
CA GLU A 416 4.27 0.80 -29.09
C GLU A 416 5.43 0.10 -28.36
N THR A 417 6.07 -0.85 -29.05
CA THR A 417 7.19 -1.63 -28.53
C THR A 417 8.37 -1.54 -29.49
N GLY A 418 9.58 -1.85 -29.02
CA GLY A 418 10.77 -1.88 -29.87
C GLY A 418 11.99 -2.45 -29.20
N SER A 419 13.15 -2.24 -29.82
CA SER A 419 14.47 -2.74 -29.37
C SER A 419 15.42 -1.63 -28.91
N THR A 420 14.96 -0.37 -28.88
CA THR A 420 15.79 0.78 -28.51
C THR A 420 15.44 1.26 -27.10
N PRO A 421 16.42 1.40 -26.19
CA PRO A 421 16.14 1.93 -24.85
C PRO A 421 15.69 3.39 -24.93
N ARG A 422 14.67 3.76 -24.15
CA ARG A 422 14.21 5.14 -23.96
C ARG A 422 13.97 5.38 -22.47
N ALA A 423 14.36 6.54 -21.96
CA ALA A 423 14.02 6.90 -20.59
C ALA A 423 12.49 6.88 -20.39
N GLY A 424 12.03 6.26 -19.31
CA GLY A 424 10.61 6.03 -19.05
C GLY A 424 10.07 4.69 -19.55
N ALA A 425 10.77 4.00 -20.46
CA ALA A 425 10.30 2.75 -21.03
C ALA A 425 10.30 1.59 -20.01
N ILE A 426 9.39 0.65 -20.21
CA ILE A 426 9.44 -0.67 -19.58
C ILE A 426 10.39 -1.54 -20.39
N VAL A 427 11.23 -2.35 -19.73
CA VAL A 427 12.15 -3.29 -20.38
C VAL A 427 11.94 -4.71 -19.86
N SER A 428 11.77 -5.66 -20.77
CA SER A 428 11.67 -7.10 -20.46
C SER A 428 12.93 -7.84 -20.92
N PHE A 429 13.41 -8.74 -20.08
CA PHE A 429 14.55 -9.62 -20.31
C PHE A 429 14.06 -11.07 -20.44
N VAL A 430 14.51 -11.76 -21.48
CA VAL A 430 14.21 -13.19 -21.69
C VAL A 430 14.83 -14.04 -20.58
N GLY A 431 14.08 -15.01 -20.06
CA GLY A 431 14.55 -15.97 -19.06
C GLY A 431 15.87 -16.65 -19.42
N GLY A 432 16.79 -16.70 -18.45
CA GLY A 432 18.09 -17.36 -18.58
C GLY A 432 19.17 -16.46 -19.19
N THR A 433 18.84 -15.22 -19.53
CA THR A 433 19.78 -14.20 -20.00
C THR A 433 19.98 -13.13 -18.93
N HIS A 434 21.06 -12.34 -19.02
CA HIS A 434 21.29 -11.17 -18.14
C HIS A 434 21.20 -11.44 -16.62
N GLY A 435 21.47 -12.69 -16.19
CA GLY A 435 21.39 -13.11 -14.79
C GLY A 435 19.97 -13.37 -14.28
N THR A 436 18.99 -13.52 -15.17
CA THR A 436 17.57 -13.71 -14.84
C THR A 436 17.19 -15.20 -14.70
N PRO A 437 16.21 -15.55 -13.85
CA PRO A 437 15.70 -16.92 -13.78
C PRO A 437 15.13 -17.41 -15.12
N ALA A 438 15.48 -18.63 -15.52
CA ALA A 438 15.09 -19.20 -16.83
C ALA A 438 13.58 -19.23 -17.11
N ILE A 439 12.75 -19.36 -16.07
CA ILE A 439 11.29 -19.51 -16.21
C ILE A 439 10.58 -18.15 -16.23
N TYR A 440 11.06 -17.18 -15.46
CA TYR A 440 10.34 -15.93 -15.21
C TYR A 440 10.87 -14.76 -16.05
N GLY A 441 12.14 -14.84 -16.45
CA GLY A 441 12.88 -13.68 -16.94
C GLY A 441 12.86 -12.54 -15.95
N HIS A 442 12.82 -11.30 -16.44
CA HIS A 442 12.81 -10.13 -15.59
C HIS A 442 12.20 -8.93 -16.29
N VAL A 443 11.60 -8.02 -15.52
CA VAL A 443 11.14 -6.71 -16.03
C VAL A 443 11.74 -5.60 -15.18
N ALA A 444 12.15 -4.53 -15.83
CA ALA A 444 12.67 -3.35 -15.17
C ALA A 444 12.14 -2.06 -15.82
N PHE A 445 12.45 -0.91 -15.21
CA PHE A 445 12.08 0.41 -15.70
C PHE A 445 13.33 1.19 -16.11
N VAL A 446 13.36 1.73 -17.33
CA VAL A 446 14.51 2.49 -17.85
C VAL A 446 14.50 3.90 -17.26
N LYS A 447 15.51 4.21 -16.46
CA LYS A 447 15.66 5.50 -15.76
C LYS A 447 16.38 6.52 -16.63
N LYS A 448 17.43 6.09 -17.33
CA LYS A 448 18.28 6.96 -18.15
C LYS A 448 18.91 6.14 -19.28
N VAL A 449 19.12 6.79 -20.41
CA VAL A 449 19.94 6.29 -21.53
C VAL A 449 21.15 7.21 -21.64
N TYR A 450 22.33 6.65 -21.85
CA TYR A 450 23.60 7.38 -21.99
C TYR A 450 24.00 7.47 -23.46
N ASP A 451 24.89 8.42 -23.78
CA ASP A 451 25.33 8.69 -25.15
C ASP A 451 26.08 7.50 -25.78
N ASP A 452 26.67 6.63 -24.95
CA ASP A 452 27.35 5.39 -25.36
C ASP A 452 26.38 4.24 -25.69
N GLY A 453 25.06 4.46 -25.62
CA GLY A 453 24.02 3.47 -25.88
C GLY A 453 23.72 2.54 -24.70
N SER A 454 24.48 2.64 -23.61
CA SER A 454 24.16 1.97 -22.36
C SER A 454 22.96 2.63 -21.67
N PHE A 455 22.31 1.92 -20.75
CA PHE A 455 21.15 2.45 -20.04
C PHE A 455 21.08 1.98 -18.59
N LEU A 456 20.53 2.83 -17.74
CA LEU A 456 20.31 2.56 -16.32
C LEU A 456 18.88 2.09 -16.11
N VAL A 457 18.72 0.93 -15.49
CA VAL A 457 17.41 0.41 -15.06
C VAL A 457 17.23 0.52 -13.56
N SER A 458 15.99 0.75 -13.12
CA SER A 458 15.55 0.47 -11.76
C SER A 458 14.69 -0.79 -11.75
N GLU A 459 15.00 -1.71 -10.86
CA GLU A 459 14.41 -3.04 -10.80
C GLU A 459 14.29 -3.55 -9.37
N THR A 460 13.48 -4.59 -9.16
CA THR A 460 13.29 -5.29 -7.88
C THR A 460 13.34 -6.79 -8.15
N ASN A 461 13.67 -7.61 -7.15
CA ASN A 461 13.96 -9.03 -7.27
C ASN A 461 15.13 -9.42 -8.19
N TYR A 462 16.03 -8.48 -8.51
CA TYR A 462 17.26 -8.87 -9.19
C TYR A 462 18.21 -9.52 -8.18
N GLY A 463 18.63 -10.76 -8.44
CA GLY A 463 19.45 -11.54 -7.49
C GLY A 463 18.75 -11.89 -6.18
N GLY A 464 17.41 -11.91 -6.14
CA GLY A 464 16.63 -12.21 -4.92
C GLY A 464 16.47 -11.02 -3.96
N ASN A 465 16.90 -9.82 -4.35
CA ASN A 465 16.75 -8.63 -3.52
C ASN A 465 15.38 -7.96 -3.75
N PRO A 466 14.48 -7.92 -2.75
CA PRO A 466 13.16 -7.31 -2.93
C PRO A 466 13.17 -5.78 -3.00
N ASN A 467 14.29 -5.13 -2.67
CA ASN A 467 14.42 -3.67 -2.73
C ASN A 467 14.71 -3.17 -4.15
N TYR A 468 14.45 -1.89 -4.38
CA TYR A 468 14.88 -1.25 -5.61
C TYR A 468 16.40 -1.25 -5.73
N THR A 469 16.90 -1.90 -6.76
CA THR A 469 18.28 -1.88 -7.18
C THR A 469 18.42 -1.16 -8.51
N PHE A 470 19.62 -0.67 -8.77
CA PHE A 470 19.96 -0.04 -10.04
C PHE A 470 21.04 -0.84 -10.74
N ARG A 471 20.85 -1.10 -12.02
CA ARG A 471 21.82 -1.82 -12.83
C ARG A 471 22.04 -1.08 -14.14
N LYS A 472 23.32 -0.90 -14.49
CA LYS A 472 23.71 -0.39 -15.80
C LYS A 472 23.77 -1.55 -16.78
N ILE A 473 23.04 -1.46 -17.87
CA ILE A 473 23.07 -2.41 -18.98
C ILE A 473 23.93 -1.80 -20.08
N SER A 474 24.98 -2.53 -20.48
CA SER A 474 25.99 -2.00 -21.41
C SER A 474 25.42 -1.68 -22.80
N GLN A 475 24.47 -2.48 -23.28
CA GLN A 475 23.80 -2.30 -24.57
C GLN A 475 22.53 -3.15 -24.63
N ALA A 476 21.57 -2.79 -25.49
CA ALA A 476 20.44 -3.65 -25.81
C ALA A 476 20.89 -4.77 -26.76
N ASP A 477 20.39 -5.99 -26.54
CA ASP A 477 20.61 -7.14 -27.42
C ASP A 477 19.28 -7.84 -27.76
N SER A 478 19.34 -8.97 -28.48
CA SER A 478 18.14 -9.70 -28.93
C SER A 478 17.32 -10.32 -27.80
N ALA A 479 17.84 -10.39 -26.57
CA ALA A 479 17.14 -10.90 -25.40
C ALA A 479 16.44 -9.78 -24.59
N ILE A 480 16.50 -8.54 -25.08
CA ILE A 480 15.91 -7.37 -24.43
C ILE A 480 14.86 -6.76 -25.36
N SER A 481 13.70 -6.43 -24.80
CA SER A 481 12.64 -5.72 -25.52
C SER A 481 12.08 -4.57 -24.68
N PHE A 482 11.52 -3.56 -25.33
CA PHE A 482 11.01 -2.35 -24.68
C PHE A 482 9.55 -2.08 -25.03
N ALA A 483 8.78 -1.63 -24.04
CA ALA A 483 7.47 -1.01 -24.24
C ALA A 483 7.54 0.46 -23.87
N TYR A 484 7.11 1.32 -24.78
CA TYR A 484 7.23 2.78 -24.61
C TYR A 484 6.03 3.34 -23.87
N THR A 485 6.28 4.43 -23.14
CA THR A 485 5.32 5.02 -22.22
C THR A 485 5.09 6.50 -22.56
N THR A 486 3.96 7.02 -22.12
CA THR A 486 3.61 8.44 -22.15
C THR A 486 3.00 8.83 -20.81
N LYS A 487 3.13 10.10 -20.40
CA LYS A 487 2.21 10.68 -19.41
C LYS A 487 0.85 10.91 -20.07
#